data_AF-A0A6C0AEP5-F1
#
_entry.id   AF-A0A6C0AEP5-F1
#
_cell.length_a   1.000
_cell.length_b   1.000
_cell.length_c   1.000
_cell.angle_alpha   90.00
_cell.angle_beta   90.00
_cell.angle_gamma   90.00
#
_symmetry.space_group_name_H-M   'P 1'
#
loop_
_entity.id
_entity.type
_entity.pdbx_description
1 polymer ?
#
loop_
_entity_poly.entity_id
_entity_poly.type
_entity_poly.pdbx_seq_one_letter_code
_entity_poly.pdbx_strand_id
1 'polypeptide(L)'
;MVKFRIMSDLHLEFYKRPIKLLNQIKFTEDDINTYLILAGDIGIPIKRISDKRKKFFSVKKINQNYVEFLTLIRQKFKGVIMIIGNHEYYKCLESGLSMYQIDEIIRDICLDLDIIFLQKEFVQIEDIKIYGCTLFSDISREDSLIMNDYNYITNNYQETRKIFKDHFNWLKTIRKNNPEEKIILITHHLITKNLIHEKNKNSEGNTAYYTEIIDELDQSIDYVFSGHSHEYAEYFQNNIKCYLNPMGYPQEKRDTQFKLFYIDL
;
A
#
# COMPACT_ATOMS: atom_id res chain seq x y z
N MET A 1 -15.07 -20.72 0.24
CA MET A 1 -13.72 -20.45 0.75
C MET A 1 -13.04 -19.53 -0.23
N VAL A 2 -12.85 -18.30 0.20
CA VAL A 2 -12.25 -17.23 -0.58
C VAL A 2 -10.74 -17.29 -0.37
N LYS A 3 -9.99 -17.39 -1.46
CA LYS A 3 -8.53 -17.44 -1.42
C LYS A 3 -7.96 -16.06 -1.72
N PHE A 4 -6.98 -15.64 -0.94
CA PHE A 4 -6.25 -14.38 -1.11
C PHE A 4 -4.76 -14.62 -1.31
N ARG A 5 -4.15 -13.74 -2.10
CA ARG A 5 -2.69 -13.58 -2.21
C ARG A 5 -2.35 -12.11 -2.00
N ILE A 6 -1.20 -11.82 -1.39
CA ILE A 6 -0.82 -10.46 -0.98
C ILE A 6 0.52 -10.07 -1.59
N MET A 7 0.64 -8.81 -2.03
CA MET A 7 1.87 -8.20 -2.53
C MET A 7 1.90 -6.71 -2.15
N SER A 8 3.09 -6.15 -1.96
CA SER A 8 3.30 -4.70 -1.76
C SER A 8 4.69 -4.29 -2.27
N ASP A 9 4.97 -2.99 -2.27
CA ASP A 9 6.33 -2.46 -2.48
C ASP A 9 6.95 -2.94 -3.80
N LEU A 10 6.17 -2.83 -4.87
CA LEU A 10 6.54 -3.27 -6.22
C LEU A 10 7.41 -2.25 -6.95
N HIS A 11 7.25 -0.97 -6.60
CA HIS A 11 7.99 0.20 -7.10
C HIS A 11 8.27 0.19 -8.61
N LEU A 12 7.19 0.22 -9.40
CA LEU A 12 7.25 0.19 -10.87
C LEU A 12 8.15 1.29 -11.49
N GLU A 13 8.38 2.40 -10.79
CA GLU A 13 9.25 3.50 -11.22
C GLU A 13 10.71 3.09 -11.43
N PHE A 14 11.19 2.02 -10.80
CA PHE A 14 12.53 1.48 -11.03
C PHE A 14 12.60 0.52 -12.23
N TYR A 15 11.46 0.22 -12.86
CA TYR A 15 11.39 -0.67 -14.01
C TYR A 15 11.10 0.10 -15.30
N LYS A 16 11.98 -0.07 -16.30
CA LYS A 16 11.75 0.50 -17.66
C LYS A 16 10.42 0.04 -18.27
N ARG A 17 10.01 -1.21 -18.02
CA ARG A 17 8.77 -1.83 -18.50
C ARG A 17 8.19 -2.75 -17.44
N PRO A 18 6.86 -2.79 -17.24
CA PRO A 18 6.20 -3.65 -16.25
C PRO A 18 6.56 -5.13 -16.34
N ILE A 19 6.75 -5.64 -17.56
CA ILE A 19 7.09 -7.05 -17.80
C ILE A 19 8.34 -7.53 -17.04
N LYS A 20 9.30 -6.62 -16.76
CA LYS A 20 10.49 -6.97 -15.99
C LYS A 20 10.20 -7.30 -14.52
N LEU A 21 9.22 -6.62 -13.93
CA LEU A 21 8.74 -6.94 -12.59
C LEU A 21 7.86 -8.18 -12.62
N LEU A 22 6.93 -8.28 -13.59
CA LEU A 22 6.04 -9.44 -13.71
C LEU A 22 6.82 -10.75 -13.86
N ASN A 23 7.94 -10.76 -14.57
CA ASN A 23 8.78 -11.94 -14.71
C ASN A 23 9.47 -12.39 -13.40
N GLN A 24 9.49 -11.54 -12.38
CA GLN A 24 10.00 -11.89 -11.04
C GLN A 24 8.90 -12.46 -10.14
N ILE A 25 7.63 -12.23 -10.48
CA ILE A 25 6.49 -12.77 -9.75
C ILE A 25 6.23 -14.20 -10.25
N LYS A 26 6.36 -15.17 -9.37
CA LYS A 26 5.95 -16.55 -9.65
C LYS A 26 4.42 -16.65 -9.65
N PHE A 27 3.84 -16.92 -10.81
CA PHE A 27 2.40 -17.20 -10.95
C PHE A 27 2.13 -18.71 -10.88
N THR A 28 0.94 -19.10 -10.41
CA THR A 28 0.46 -20.50 -10.42
C THR A 28 -0.96 -20.59 -10.98
N GLU A 29 -1.41 -21.81 -11.27
CA GLU A 29 -2.76 -22.05 -11.81
C GLU A 29 -3.88 -21.61 -10.86
N ASP A 30 -3.60 -21.57 -9.55
CA ASP A 30 -4.53 -21.11 -8.51
C ASP A 30 -4.81 -19.61 -8.57
N ASP A 31 -3.90 -18.79 -9.14
CA ASP A 31 -4.01 -17.33 -9.11
C ASP A 31 -5.32 -16.86 -9.76
N ILE A 32 -5.77 -17.51 -10.85
CA ILE A 32 -6.99 -17.11 -11.57
C ILE A 32 -8.27 -17.25 -10.72
N ASN A 33 -8.24 -18.10 -9.68
CA ASN A 33 -9.34 -18.31 -8.75
C ASN A 33 -9.11 -17.60 -7.40
N THR A 34 -8.06 -16.78 -7.30
CA THR A 34 -7.62 -16.10 -6.08
C THR A 34 -7.83 -14.59 -6.21
N TYR A 35 -8.21 -13.92 -5.12
CA TYR A 35 -8.16 -12.45 -5.04
C TYR A 35 -6.76 -11.97 -4.70
N LEU A 36 -6.25 -10.99 -5.43
CA LEU A 36 -4.99 -10.32 -5.10
C LEU A 36 -5.24 -9.08 -4.25
N ILE A 37 -4.47 -8.94 -3.17
CA ILE A 37 -4.36 -7.70 -2.39
C ILE A 37 -3.02 -7.03 -2.73
N LEU A 38 -3.11 -5.80 -3.20
CA LEU A 38 -2.00 -4.89 -3.46
C LEU A 38 -1.93 -3.87 -2.32
N ALA A 39 -1.02 -4.07 -1.36
CA ALA A 39 -0.93 -3.30 -0.12
C ALA A 39 0.01 -2.06 -0.23
N GLY A 40 -0.12 -1.31 -1.33
CA GLY A 40 0.58 -0.05 -1.55
C GLY A 40 1.97 -0.15 -2.19
N ASP A 41 2.50 1.00 -2.58
CA ASP A 41 3.76 1.18 -3.30
C ASP A 41 3.88 0.33 -4.57
N ILE A 42 2.83 0.39 -5.38
CA ILE A 42 2.78 -0.23 -6.70
C ILE A 42 3.64 0.59 -7.67
N GLY A 43 3.56 1.92 -7.56
CA GLY A 43 4.48 2.86 -8.17
C GLY A 43 3.83 4.20 -8.50
N ILE A 44 4.57 5.07 -9.18
CA ILE A 44 4.09 6.44 -9.42
C ILE A 44 3.02 6.49 -10.54
N PRO A 45 1.77 6.95 -10.29
CA PRO A 45 0.66 6.89 -11.25
C PRO A 45 0.71 7.97 -12.34
N ILE A 46 1.51 9.02 -12.14
CA ILE A 46 1.61 10.16 -13.06
C ILE A 46 3.06 10.44 -13.47
N LYS A 47 3.23 11.00 -14.67
CA LYS A 47 4.52 11.50 -15.18
C LYS A 47 4.43 13.00 -15.42
N ARG A 48 5.52 13.72 -15.16
CA ARG A 48 5.67 15.09 -15.63
C ARG A 48 6.00 15.11 -17.11
N ILE A 49 5.29 15.93 -17.89
CA ILE A 49 5.77 16.36 -19.20
C ILE A 49 6.32 17.77 -19.02
N SER A 50 7.63 17.93 -19.22
CA SER A 50 8.23 19.25 -19.40
C SER A 50 7.85 19.75 -20.79
N ASP A 51 6.84 20.60 -20.88
CA ASP A 51 6.63 21.35 -22.11
C ASP A 51 7.70 22.45 -22.20
N LYS A 52 8.74 22.21 -22.99
CA LYS A 52 9.83 23.19 -23.22
C LYS A 52 9.32 24.54 -23.75
N ARG A 53 8.09 24.60 -24.30
CA ARG A 53 7.48 25.82 -24.83
C ARG A 53 6.60 26.56 -23.82
N LYS A 54 6.18 25.90 -22.73
CA LYS A 54 5.39 26.50 -21.66
C LYS A 54 6.15 26.35 -20.35
N LYS A 55 7.11 27.27 -20.12
CA LYS A 55 7.94 27.37 -18.91
C LYS A 55 7.14 27.39 -17.58
N PHE A 56 5.83 27.62 -17.64
CA PHE A 56 4.92 27.76 -16.49
C PHE A 56 3.80 26.72 -16.40
N PHE A 57 3.65 25.81 -17.37
CA PHE A 57 2.58 24.80 -17.33
C PHE A 57 3.08 23.43 -17.80
N SER A 58 3.43 22.56 -16.85
CA SER A 58 3.67 21.14 -17.11
C SER A 58 2.34 20.45 -17.43
N VAL A 59 2.23 19.85 -18.62
CA VAL A 59 1.09 18.98 -18.96
C VAL A 59 1.27 17.66 -18.19
N LYS A 60 0.24 17.26 -17.45
CA LYS A 60 0.23 16.05 -16.62
C LYS A 60 -0.22 14.88 -17.49
N LYS A 61 0.46 13.73 -17.40
CA LYS A 61 0.04 12.51 -18.13
C LYS A 61 0.08 11.31 -17.21
N ILE A 62 -0.94 10.47 -17.30
CA ILE A 62 -1.01 9.16 -16.65
C ILE A 62 0.22 8.33 -17.03
N ASN A 63 0.87 7.73 -16.04
CA ASN A 63 1.99 6.83 -16.24
C ASN A 63 1.50 5.53 -16.88
N GLN A 64 1.77 5.36 -18.17
CA GLN A 64 1.35 4.17 -18.91
C GLN A 64 1.95 2.86 -18.37
N ASN A 65 3.13 2.89 -17.74
CA ASN A 65 3.68 1.68 -17.12
C ASN A 65 2.83 1.24 -15.91
N TYR A 66 2.27 2.20 -15.17
CA TYR A 66 1.39 1.92 -14.03
C TYR A 66 0.10 1.25 -14.50
N VAL A 67 -0.56 1.84 -15.51
CA VAL A 67 -1.78 1.29 -16.12
C VAL A 67 -1.53 -0.08 -16.77
N GLU A 68 -0.44 -0.22 -17.53
CA GLU A 68 -0.07 -1.50 -18.18
C GLU A 68 0.17 -2.60 -17.15
N PHE A 69 0.89 -2.31 -16.05
CA PHE A 69 1.07 -3.28 -14.97
C PHE A 69 -0.27 -3.71 -14.36
N LEU A 70 -1.10 -2.76 -13.98
CA LEU A 70 -2.41 -3.03 -13.37
C LEU A 70 -3.33 -3.82 -14.31
N THR A 71 -3.29 -3.52 -15.61
CA THR A 71 -4.02 -4.28 -16.63
C THR A 71 -3.56 -5.74 -16.67
N LEU A 72 -2.24 -5.97 -16.71
CA LEU A 72 -1.66 -7.30 -16.79
C LEU A 72 -1.88 -8.10 -15.51
N ILE A 73 -1.76 -7.48 -14.33
CA ILE A 73 -1.97 -8.18 -13.05
C ILE A 73 -3.45 -8.52 -12.85
N ARG A 74 -4.37 -7.63 -13.24
CA ARG A 74 -5.82 -7.88 -13.17
C ARG A 74 -6.22 -9.16 -13.91
N GLN A 75 -5.60 -9.44 -15.04
CA GLN A 75 -5.87 -10.63 -15.86
C GLN A 75 -5.36 -11.95 -15.24
N LYS A 76 -4.53 -11.89 -14.20
CA LYS A 76 -3.96 -13.08 -13.54
C LYS A 76 -4.79 -13.57 -12.36
N PHE A 77 -5.72 -12.75 -11.86
CA PHE A 77 -6.44 -13.00 -10.62
C PHE A 77 -7.96 -12.90 -10.81
N LYS A 78 -8.71 -13.58 -9.92
CA LYS A 78 -10.18 -13.52 -9.87
C LYS A 78 -10.66 -12.07 -9.72
N GLY A 79 -10.01 -11.34 -8.82
CA GLY A 79 -10.18 -9.90 -8.62
C GLY A 79 -8.95 -9.30 -7.95
N VAL A 80 -8.82 -7.98 -8.01
CA VAL A 80 -7.72 -7.25 -7.37
C VAL A 80 -8.31 -6.18 -6.45
N ILE A 81 -7.84 -6.15 -5.21
CA ILE A 81 -8.10 -5.12 -4.22
C ILE A 81 -6.79 -4.36 -4.01
N MET A 82 -6.83 -3.04 -4.09
CA MET A 82 -5.65 -2.19 -4.03
C MET A 82 -5.85 -1.05 -3.05
N ILE A 83 -4.85 -0.82 -2.20
CA ILE A 83 -4.60 0.46 -1.55
C ILE A 83 -3.33 1.06 -2.15
N ILE A 84 -3.03 2.30 -1.79
CA ILE A 84 -1.82 3.01 -2.23
C ILE A 84 -0.90 3.27 -1.06
N GLY A 85 0.40 3.34 -1.35
CA GLY A 85 1.45 3.68 -0.39
C GLY A 85 1.92 5.12 -0.56
N ASN A 86 3.08 5.43 -0.01
CA ASN A 86 3.71 6.74 -0.07
C ASN A 86 4.25 7.06 -1.48
N HIS A 87 4.69 6.06 -2.25
CA HIS A 87 5.27 6.25 -3.57
C HIS A 87 4.26 6.74 -4.61
N GLU A 88 2.98 6.37 -4.49
CA GLU A 88 1.94 6.94 -5.36
C GLU A 88 1.85 8.47 -5.26
N TYR A 89 2.21 9.05 -4.10
CA TYR A 89 2.17 10.49 -3.84
C TYR A 89 3.48 11.23 -4.17
N TYR A 90 4.54 10.56 -4.64
CA TYR A 90 5.86 11.19 -4.89
C TYR A 90 5.84 12.36 -5.90
N LYS A 91 4.74 12.55 -6.63
CA LYS A 91 4.58 13.65 -7.58
C LYS A 91 3.65 14.75 -7.09
N CYS A 92 3.16 14.71 -5.85
CA CYS A 92 2.31 15.76 -5.28
C CYS A 92 2.98 17.13 -5.36
N LEU A 93 4.16 17.31 -4.74
CA LEU A 93 4.87 18.59 -4.74
C LEU A 93 5.28 19.04 -6.15
N GLU A 94 5.80 18.13 -6.98
CA GLU A 94 6.26 18.44 -8.34
C GLU A 94 5.09 18.84 -9.27
N SER A 95 3.94 18.18 -9.13
CA SER A 95 2.78 18.40 -10.00
C SER A 95 1.81 19.47 -9.48
N GLY A 96 1.95 19.86 -8.22
CA GLY A 96 0.99 20.71 -7.51
C GLY A 96 -0.38 20.06 -7.34
N LEU A 97 -0.45 18.72 -7.38
CA LEU A 97 -1.67 17.98 -7.04
C LEU A 97 -1.70 17.69 -5.53
N SER A 98 -2.88 17.78 -4.94
CA SER A 98 -3.10 17.25 -3.60
C SER A 98 -3.14 15.72 -3.62
N MET A 99 -2.94 15.09 -2.46
CA MET A 99 -3.12 13.65 -2.29
C MET A 99 -4.50 13.18 -2.75
N TYR A 100 -5.56 13.93 -2.39
CA TYR A 100 -6.92 13.65 -2.85
C TYR A 100 -7.05 13.61 -4.38
N GLN A 101 -6.37 14.51 -5.11
CA GLN A 101 -6.39 14.48 -6.58
C GLN A 101 -5.61 13.29 -7.14
N ILE A 102 -4.58 12.82 -6.45
CA ILE A 102 -3.90 11.56 -6.80
C ILE A 102 -4.83 10.38 -6.57
N ASP A 103 -5.55 10.34 -5.44
CA ASP A 103 -6.54 9.31 -5.12
C ASP A 103 -7.59 9.21 -6.22
N GLU A 104 -8.15 10.34 -6.67
CA GLU A 104 -9.17 10.35 -7.75
C GLU A 104 -8.62 9.85 -9.09
N ILE A 105 -7.38 10.23 -9.45
CA ILE A 105 -6.73 9.71 -10.67
C ILE A 105 -6.57 8.19 -10.61
N ILE A 106 -6.13 7.67 -9.45
CA ILE A 106 -5.95 6.23 -9.26
C ILE A 106 -7.31 5.53 -9.24
N ARG A 107 -8.32 6.13 -8.63
CA ARG A 107 -9.70 5.64 -8.61
C ARG A 107 -10.25 5.46 -10.03
N ASP A 108 -10.08 6.46 -10.90
CA ASP A 108 -10.50 6.38 -12.31
C ASP A 108 -9.76 5.24 -13.04
N ILE A 109 -8.44 5.12 -12.84
CA ILE A 109 -7.65 4.02 -13.44
C ILE A 109 -8.15 2.65 -12.95
N CYS A 110 -8.40 2.52 -11.65
CA CYS A 110 -8.87 1.27 -11.06
C CYS A 110 -10.29 0.92 -11.52
N LEU A 111 -11.18 1.90 -11.65
CA LEU A 111 -12.53 1.71 -12.16
C LEU A 111 -12.50 1.19 -13.61
N ASP A 112 -11.69 1.79 -14.48
CA ASP A 112 -11.53 1.37 -15.88
C ASP A 112 -10.96 -0.05 -16.02
N LEU A 113 -10.20 -0.51 -15.01
CA LEU A 113 -9.55 -1.81 -14.98
C LEU A 113 -10.27 -2.86 -14.13
N ASP A 114 -11.46 -2.56 -13.59
CA ASP A 114 -12.18 -3.46 -12.67
C ASP A 114 -11.31 -3.90 -11.47
N ILE A 115 -10.63 -2.93 -10.86
CA ILE A 115 -9.84 -3.08 -9.63
C ILE A 115 -10.56 -2.34 -8.51
N ILE A 116 -10.72 -3.00 -7.36
CA ILE A 116 -11.32 -2.38 -6.17
C ILE A 116 -10.25 -1.52 -5.49
N PHE A 117 -10.34 -0.20 -5.64
CA PHE A 117 -9.48 0.74 -4.94
C PHE A 117 -10.09 1.15 -3.60
N LEU A 118 -9.30 1.15 -2.52
CA LEU A 118 -9.72 1.53 -1.18
C LEU A 118 -8.83 2.64 -0.61
N GLN A 119 -9.44 3.73 -0.15
CA GLN A 119 -8.79 4.76 0.67
C GLN A 119 -9.79 5.28 1.72
N LYS A 120 -9.67 4.78 2.95
CA LYS A 120 -10.69 4.93 4.02
C LYS A 120 -12.06 4.37 3.59
N GLU A 121 -12.03 3.30 2.82
CA GLU A 121 -13.21 2.63 2.29
C GLU A 121 -13.12 1.13 2.62
N PHE A 122 -14.22 0.43 2.40
CA PHE A 122 -14.25 -1.02 2.50
C PHE A 122 -15.06 -1.64 1.37
N VAL A 123 -14.78 -2.91 1.10
CA VAL A 123 -15.57 -3.76 0.21
C VAL A 123 -16.01 -5.01 0.95
N GLN A 124 -17.19 -5.52 0.62
CA GLN A 124 -17.67 -6.82 1.05
C GLN A 124 -17.45 -7.84 -0.07
N ILE A 125 -16.77 -8.95 0.23
CA ILE A 125 -16.65 -10.11 -0.65
C ILE A 125 -17.12 -11.33 0.15
N GLU A 126 -18.28 -11.89 -0.23
CA GLU A 126 -18.91 -12.97 0.54
C GLU A 126 -19.12 -12.55 2.01
N ASP A 127 -18.62 -13.32 2.97
CA ASP A 127 -18.65 -13.04 4.42
C ASP A 127 -17.40 -12.27 4.91
N ILE A 128 -16.62 -11.69 4.00
CA ILE A 128 -15.35 -11.01 4.30
C ILE A 128 -15.46 -9.51 4.01
N LYS A 129 -15.24 -8.69 5.03
CA LYS A 129 -15.05 -7.24 4.87
C LYS A 129 -13.59 -6.88 4.78
N ILE A 130 -13.24 -6.14 3.75
CA ILE A 130 -11.88 -5.69 3.50
C ILE A 130 -11.86 -4.18 3.58
N TYR A 131 -11.21 -3.65 4.62
CA TYR A 131 -10.98 -2.23 4.84
C TYR A 131 -9.60 -1.84 4.31
N GLY A 132 -9.45 -0.66 3.72
CA GLY A 132 -8.18 -0.23 3.17
C GLY A 132 -7.91 1.26 3.29
N CYS A 133 -6.70 1.62 3.71
CA CYS A 133 -6.17 2.98 3.61
C CYS A 133 -4.63 3.00 3.61
N THR A 134 -4.00 4.10 3.21
CA THR A 134 -2.52 4.20 3.26
C THR A 134 -1.99 4.15 4.70
N LEU A 135 -2.73 4.79 5.62
CA LEU A 135 -2.37 4.99 7.03
C LEU A 135 -0.94 5.53 7.21
N PHE A 136 -0.64 6.75 6.75
CA PHE A 136 0.64 7.41 7.09
C PHE A 136 0.93 7.32 8.60
N SER A 137 2.19 7.34 9.01
CA SER A 137 2.55 7.24 10.44
C SER A 137 2.39 8.56 11.21
N ASP A 138 2.29 8.48 12.56
CA ASP A 138 2.46 9.62 13.47
C ASP A 138 3.94 9.99 13.62
N ILE A 139 4.59 10.32 12.49
CA ILE A 139 6.02 10.57 12.41
C ILE A 139 6.49 11.67 13.38
N SER A 140 7.69 11.50 13.94
CA SER A 140 8.38 12.54 14.70
C SER A 140 8.88 13.66 13.77
N ARG A 141 9.17 14.83 14.35
CA ARG A 141 9.74 15.92 13.55
C ARG A 141 11.15 15.55 13.07
N GLU A 142 11.92 14.92 13.94
CA GLU A 142 13.30 14.51 13.72
C GLU A 142 13.38 13.52 12.55
N ASP A 143 12.54 12.47 12.58
CA ASP A 143 12.50 11.46 11.52
C ASP A 143 12.01 12.04 10.19
N SER A 144 11.08 13.02 10.23
CA SER A 144 10.62 13.69 9.01
C SER A 144 11.70 14.51 8.30
N LEU A 145 12.75 14.94 9.01
CA LEU A 145 13.86 15.70 8.44
C LEU A 145 14.89 14.81 7.73
N ILE A 146 14.95 13.53 8.09
CA ILE A 146 15.87 12.55 7.49
C ILE A 146 15.18 11.64 6.47
N MET A 147 13.85 11.55 6.50
CA MET A 147 13.10 10.70 5.59
C MET A 147 12.95 11.34 4.20
N ASN A 148 13.52 10.68 3.19
CA ASN A 148 13.58 11.21 1.83
C ASN A 148 12.18 11.40 1.19
N ASP A 149 11.19 10.61 1.59
CA ASP A 149 9.81 10.69 1.08
C ASP A 149 9.21 12.09 1.21
N TYR A 150 9.55 12.81 2.28
CA TYR A 150 9.04 14.17 2.54
C TYR A 150 9.55 15.18 1.49
N ASN A 151 10.67 14.91 0.82
CA ASN A 151 11.14 15.74 -0.29
C ASN A 151 10.22 15.66 -1.53
N TYR A 152 9.38 14.63 -1.63
CA TYR A 152 8.53 14.36 -2.79
C TYR A 152 7.04 14.52 -2.51
N ILE A 153 6.60 14.10 -1.32
CA ILE A 153 5.20 14.00 -0.94
C ILE A 153 4.69 15.29 -0.32
N THR A 154 5.33 15.74 0.77
CA THR A 154 5.00 16.98 1.48
C THR A 154 6.19 17.44 2.31
N ASN A 155 6.46 18.75 2.32
CA ASN A 155 7.48 19.35 3.18
C ASN A 155 6.95 19.61 4.61
N ASN A 156 5.75 19.15 4.95
CA ASN A 156 5.09 19.42 6.22
C ASN A 156 4.66 18.12 6.93
N TYR A 157 5.48 17.66 7.87
CA TYR A 157 5.18 16.48 8.69
C TYR A 157 3.88 16.60 9.52
N GLN A 158 3.41 17.81 9.81
CA GLN A 158 2.14 17.98 10.52
C GLN A 158 0.94 17.57 9.64
N GLU A 159 1.08 17.66 8.32
CA GLU A 159 0.07 17.21 7.36
C GLU A 159 -0.06 15.70 7.38
N THR A 160 1.06 14.95 7.33
CA THR A 160 1.04 13.48 7.43
C THR A 160 0.49 13.01 8.78
N ARG A 161 0.87 13.66 9.89
CA ARG A 161 0.28 13.37 11.22
C ARG A 161 -1.23 13.66 11.28
N LYS A 162 -1.70 14.70 10.59
CA LYS A 162 -3.14 15.01 10.53
C LYS A 162 -3.89 13.92 9.75
N ILE A 163 -3.32 13.48 8.63
CA ILE A 163 -3.85 12.37 7.83
C ILE A 163 -3.86 11.07 8.64
N PHE A 164 -2.78 10.76 9.34
CA PHE A 164 -2.72 9.62 10.26
C PHE A 164 -3.89 9.66 11.26
N LYS A 165 -4.07 10.77 11.97
CA LYS A 165 -5.15 10.90 12.98
C LYS A 165 -6.53 10.71 12.38
N ASP A 166 -6.78 11.27 11.20
CA ASP A 166 -8.03 11.11 10.48
C ASP A 166 -8.28 9.64 10.05
N HIS A 167 -7.26 8.98 9.52
CA HIS A 167 -7.32 7.56 9.15
C HIS A 167 -7.50 6.68 10.39
N PHE A 168 -6.77 6.96 11.46
CA PHE A 168 -6.83 6.21 12.71
C PHE A 168 -8.21 6.31 13.38
N ASN A 169 -8.82 7.50 13.37
CA ASN A 169 -10.19 7.67 13.84
C ASN A 169 -11.19 6.87 12.99
N TRP A 170 -10.96 6.75 11.68
CA TRP A 170 -11.77 5.88 10.82
C TRP A 170 -11.56 4.39 11.14
N LEU A 171 -10.34 3.95 11.41
CA LEU A 171 -10.07 2.56 11.83
C LEU A 171 -10.83 2.17 13.11
N LYS A 172 -10.98 3.10 14.05
CA LYS A 172 -11.78 2.91 15.28
C LYS A 172 -13.28 2.69 15.02
N THR A 173 -13.75 2.88 13.79
CA THR A 173 -15.15 2.60 13.41
C THR A 173 -15.38 1.18 12.89
N ILE A 174 -14.30 0.43 12.62
CA ILE A 174 -14.35 -0.95 12.12
C ILE A 174 -15.01 -1.84 13.17
N ARG A 175 -15.94 -2.69 12.71
CA ARG A 175 -16.70 -3.62 13.53
C ARG A 175 -17.36 -4.68 12.67
N LYS A 176 -17.47 -5.89 13.22
CA LYS A 176 -18.27 -6.97 12.63
C LYS A 176 -19.76 -6.64 12.68
N ASN A 177 -20.49 -7.01 11.64
CA ASN A 177 -21.96 -7.01 11.67
C ASN A 177 -22.53 -8.28 12.31
N ASN A 178 -21.78 -9.39 12.25
CA ASN A 178 -22.16 -10.67 12.83
C ASN A 178 -20.90 -11.50 13.16
N PRO A 179 -20.99 -12.54 14.00
CA PRO A 179 -19.81 -13.28 14.48
C PRO A 179 -19.02 -14.04 13.40
N GLU A 180 -19.69 -14.46 12.33
CA GLU A 180 -19.08 -15.27 11.25
C GLU A 180 -18.26 -14.41 10.29
N GLU A 181 -18.61 -13.12 10.15
CA GLU A 181 -17.94 -12.20 9.24
C GLU A 181 -16.44 -12.10 9.56
N LYS A 182 -15.60 -12.18 8.52
CA LYS A 182 -14.16 -11.97 8.64
C LYS A 182 -13.79 -10.55 8.29
N ILE A 183 -12.87 -9.95 9.03
CA ILE A 183 -12.37 -8.61 8.74
C ILE A 183 -10.90 -8.65 8.38
N ILE A 184 -10.59 -8.12 7.20
CA ILE A 184 -9.24 -7.82 6.73
C ILE A 184 -9.06 -6.31 6.75
N LEU A 185 -7.98 -5.84 7.34
CA LEU A 185 -7.53 -4.46 7.26
C LEU A 185 -6.25 -4.39 6.42
N ILE A 186 -6.21 -3.52 5.42
CA ILE A 186 -5.03 -3.28 4.59
C ILE A 186 -4.53 -1.86 4.91
N THR A 187 -3.29 -1.76 5.37
CA THR A 187 -2.60 -0.49 5.63
C THR A 187 -1.24 -0.51 4.96
N HIS A 188 -0.78 0.56 4.33
CA HIS A 188 0.55 0.51 3.74
C HIS A 188 1.64 0.62 4.82
N HIS A 189 1.56 1.65 5.68
CA HIS A 189 2.46 1.74 6.83
C HIS A 189 2.03 0.79 7.94
N LEU A 190 2.97 0.50 8.82
CA LEU A 190 2.82 -0.54 9.83
C LEU A 190 2.09 -0.04 11.08
N ILE A 191 1.28 -0.93 11.67
CA ILE A 191 0.49 -0.65 12.88
C ILE A 191 1.20 -1.06 14.19
N THR A 192 2.39 -1.65 14.08
CA THR A 192 3.17 -2.11 15.24
C THR A 192 4.65 -2.19 14.88
N LYS A 193 5.52 -1.95 15.86
CA LYS A 193 6.97 -2.10 15.70
C LYS A 193 7.40 -3.56 15.48
N ASN A 194 6.57 -4.53 15.87
CA ASN A 194 6.91 -5.95 15.79
C ASN A 194 6.94 -6.47 14.34
N LEU A 195 6.42 -5.69 13.39
CA LEU A 195 6.53 -5.93 11.96
C LEU A 195 7.83 -5.38 11.34
N ILE A 196 8.62 -4.63 12.11
CA ILE A 196 9.97 -4.19 11.69
C ILE A 196 10.95 -5.35 11.88
N HIS A 197 11.71 -5.65 10.83
CA HIS A 197 12.76 -6.67 10.87
C HIS A 197 13.80 -6.38 11.97
N GLU A 198 14.32 -7.41 12.63
CA GLU A 198 15.23 -7.31 13.77
C GLU A 198 16.41 -6.35 13.53
N LYS A 199 16.99 -6.39 12.32
CA LYS A 199 18.12 -5.53 11.94
C LYS A 199 17.82 -4.03 12.01
N ASN A 200 16.54 -3.66 11.91
CA ASN A 200 16.07 -2.27 11.84
C ASN A 200 15.35 -1.79 13.12
N LYS A 201 15.16 -2.65 14.13
CA LYS A 201 14.37 -2.30 15.33
C LYS A 201 14.85 -1.06 16.09
N ASN A 202 16.15 -0.77 16.03
CA ASN A 202 16.76 0.37 16.71
C ASN A 202 17.28 1.43 15.73
N SER A 203 16.87 1.38 14.47
CA SER A 203 17.27 2.37 13.47
C SER A 203 16.62 3.73 13.76
N GLU A 204 17.38 4.80 13.53
CA GLU A 204 16.83 6.15 13.44
C GLU A 204 15.82 6.21 12.28
N GLY A 205 14.78 7.05 12.36
CA GLY A 205 13.75 7.12 11.32
C GLY A 205 12.55 6.19 11.54
N ASN A 206 12.55 5.34 12.56
CA ASN A 206 11.53 4.29 12.72
C ASN A 206 10.09 4.81 12.85
N THR A 207 9.87 6.05 13.32
CA THR A 207 8.51 6.62 13.36
C THR A 207 7.96 6.96 11.98
N ALA A 208 8.79 6.94 10.94
CA ALA A 208 8.35 7.05 9.54
C ALA A 208 7.76 5.74 8.98
N TYR A 209 8.02 4.61 9.64
CA TYR A 209 7.60 3.29 9.15
C TYR A 209 6.38 2.73 9.87
N TYR A 210 6.26 2.99 11.17
CA TYR A 210 5.17 2.46 11.97
C TYR A 210 4.62 3.47 12.98
N THR A 211 3.40 3.19 13.44
CA THR A 211 2.87 3.78 14.68
C THR A 211 2.26 2.66 15.51
N GLU A 212 2.60 2.58 16.79
CA GLU A 212 2.16 1.50 17.66
C GLU A 212 0.69 1.70 18.05
N ILE A 213 -0.22 1.07 17.29
CA ILE A 213 -1.67 1.19 17.49
C ILE A 213 -2.39 -0.16 17.51
N ILE A 214 -1.69 -1.28 17.40
CA ILE A 214 -2.31 -2.61 17.30
C ILE A 214 -3.20 -2.94 18.51
N ASP A 215 -2.84 -2.45 19.71
CA ASP A 215 -3.65 -2.62 20.93
C ASP A 215 -4.88 -1.70 20.97
N GLU A 216 -4.93 -0.67 20.14
CA GLU A 216 -6.07 0.25 20.01
C GLU A 216 -7.05 -0.17 18.92
N LEU A 217 -6.71 -1.20 18.13
CA LEU A 217 -7.58 -1.74 17.09
C LEU A 217 -8.67 -2.64 17.70
N ASP A 218 -9.82 -2.62 17.04
CA ASP A 218 -10.95 -3.46 17.44
C ASP A 218 -10.59 -4.96 17.25
N GLN A 219 -10.92 -5.77 18.25
CA GLN A 219 -10.63 -7.22 18.28
C GLN A 219 -11.41 -8.02 17.23
N SER A 220 -12.33 -7.38 16.52
CA SER A 220 -13.03 -7.96 15.37
C SER A 220 -12.20 -8.02 14.10
N ILE A 221 -11.05 -7.34 14.02
CA ILE A 221 -10.12 -7.48 12.91
C ILE A 221 -9.42 -8.84 13.00
N ASP A 222 -9.54 -9.68 11.96
CA ASP A 222 -8.91 -11.01 11.94
C ASP A 222 -7.50 -10.94 11.30
N TYR A 223 -7.33 -10.08 10.28
CA TYR A 223 -6.09 -9.97 9.51
C TYR A 223 -5.69 -8.52 9.26
N VAL A 224 -4.39 -8.25 9.28
CA VAL A 224 -3.80 -6.98 8.83
C VAL A 224 -2.74 -7.26 7.77
N PHE A 225 -2.83 -6.60 6.62
CA PHE A 225 -1.82 -6.69 5.56
C PHE A 225 -1.14 -5.35 5.33
N SER A 226 0.19 -5.36 5.31
CA SER A 226 1.00 -4.13 5.15
C SER A 226 2.21 -4.29 4.25
N GLY A 227 2.91 -3.16 4.01
CA GLY A 227 4.11 -3.07 3.18
C GLY A 227 5.20 -2.20 3.83
N HIS A 228 5.83 -1.32 3.06
CA HIS A 228 6.69 -0.18 3.44
C HIS A 228 8.07 -0.53 4.02
N SER A 229 8.20 -1.53 4.91
CA SER A 229 9.49 -1.83 5.56
C SER A 229 10.41 -2.76 4.77
N HIS A 230 9.95 -3.23 3.62
CA HIS A 230 10.70 -4.05 2.66
C HIS A 230 11.27 -5.34 3.24
N GLU A 231 10.75 -5.83 4.36
CA GLU A 231 11.06 -7.16 4.88
C GLU A 231 9.76 -7.91 5.04
N TYR A 232 9.72 -9.15 4.54
CA TYR A 232 8.63 -10.05 4.86
C TYR A 232 8.61 -10.26 6.37
N ALA A 233 7.43 -10.17 6.94
CA ALA A 233 7.20 -10.39 8.36
C ALA A 233 5.82 -11.01 8.57
N GLU A 234 5.73 -11.86 9.58
CA GLU A 234 4.46 -12.35 10.11
C GLU A 234 4.46 -12.09 11.60
N TYR A 235 3.33 -11.61 12.09
CA TYR A 235 3.16 -11.35 13.51
C TYR A 235 1.73 -11.65 13.95
N PHE A 236 1.59 -12.11 15.19
CA PHE A 236 0.28 -12.43 15.76
C PHE A 236 0.17 -11.82 17.15
N GLN A 237 -0.82 -10.96 17.33
CA GLN A 237 -1.15 -10.33 18.60
C GLN A 237 -2.65 -10.10 18.67
N ASN A 238 -3.25 -10.32 19.84
CA ASN A 238 -4.67 -10.01 20.08
C ASN A 238 -5.64 -10.65 19.07
N ASN A 239 -5.36 -11.90 18.65
CA ASN A 239 -6.10 -12.61 17.59
C ASN A 239 -6.01 -12.00 16.18
N ILE A 240 -5.21 -10.96 15.99
CA ILE A 240 -4.94 -10.33 14.70
C ILE A 240 -3.70 -10.98 14.08
N LYS A 241 -3.83 -11.53 12.87
CA LYS A 241 -2.69 -12.02 12.08
C LYS A 241 -2.21 -10.94 11.12
N CYS A 242 -0.98 -10.50 11.30
CA CYS A 242 -0.35 -9.46 10.49
C CYS A 242 0.63 -10.06 9.49
N TYR A 243 0.60 -9.60 8.24
CA TYR A 243 1.51 -10.06 7.18
C TYR A 243 2.06 -8.89 6.37
N LEU A 244 3.36 -8.96 6.09
CA LEU A 244 4.04 -8.13 5.08
C LEU A 244 4.56 -9.06 3.99
N ASN A 245 4.29 -8.74 2.72
CA ASN A 245 4.88 -9.47 1.59
C ASN A 245 5.43 -8.53 0.51
N PRO A 246 6.45 -7.71 0.85
CA PRO A 246 7.01 -6.71 -0.04
C PRO A 246 7.92 -7.34 -1.10
N MET A 247 7.92 -6.77 -2.31
CA MET A 247 8.95 -7.04 -3.32
C MET A 247 10.22 -6.19 -3.06
N GLY A 248 10.07 -4.97 -2.58
CA GLY A 248 11.15 -4.03 -2.30
C GLY A 248 11.81 -3.48 -3.57
N TYR A 249 12.90 -2.73 -3.40
CA TYR A 249 13.58 -2.12 -4.53
C TYR A 249 14.40 -3.14 -5.34
N PRO A 250 14.58 -2.93 -6.66
CA PRO A 250 15.52 -3.74 -7.43
C PRO A 250 16.92 -3.68 -6.84
N GLN A 251 17.53 -4.84 -6.61
CA GLN A 251 18.89 -5.00 -6.05
C GLN A 251 19.04 -4.54 -4.59
N GLU A 252 17.94 -4.30 -3.88
CA GLU A 252 17.98 -4.06 -2.45
C GLU A 252 18.56 -5.27 -1.71
N LYS A 253 19.45 -5.01 -0.76
CA LYS A 253 19.99 -6.05 0.12
C LYS A 253 19.01 -6.30 1.26
N ARG A 254 18.15 -7.29 1.05
CA ARG A 254 17.13 -7.73 2.00
C ARG A 254 17.53 -9.02 2.70
N ASP A 255 17.07 -9.20 3.93
CA ASP A 255 17.33 -10.42 4.71
C ASP A 255 16.25 -11.47 4.45
N THR A 256 15.06 -11.03 4.05
CA THR A 256 13.93 -11.86 3.67
C THR A 256 13.63 -11.73 2.17
N GLN A 257 12.79 -12.63 1.66
CA GLN A 257 12.40 -12.65 0.26
C GLN A 257 10.88 -12.54 0.14
N PHE A 258 10.43 -12.00 -0.98
CA PHE A 258 9.04 -12.07 -1.41
C PHE A 258 8.58 -13.54 -1.46
N LYS A 259 7.45 -13.85 -0.83
CA LYS A 259 6.94 -15.23 -0.70
C LYS A 259 5.70 -15.47 -1.55
N LEU A 260 5.57 -16.70 -2.03
CA LEU A 260 4.34 -17.21 -2.62
C LEU A 260 3.59 -17.98 -1.53
N PHE A 261 2.48 -17.42 -1.06
CA PHE A 261 1.55 -18.07 -0.14
C PHE A 261 0.12 -17.59 -0.40
N TYR A 262 -0.83 -18.34 0.14
CA TYR A 262 -2.25 -18.06 0.06
C TYR A 262 -2.86 -18.00 1.46
N ILE A 263 -3.90 -17.19 1.62
CA ILE A 263 -4.75 -17.17 2.80
C ILE A 263 -6.13 -17.62 2.36
N ASP A 264 -6.56 -18.77 2.87
CA ASP A 264 -7.88 -19.32 2.66
C ASP A 264 -8.80 -18.91 3.81
N LEU A 265 -9.93 -18.28 3.48
CA LEU A 265 -10.96 -17.82 4.42
C LEU A 265 -12.32 -18.43 4.08
#